data_AF-A0A5N3XWR8-F1
#
_entry.id   AF-A0A5N3XWR8-F1
#
_cell.length_a   1.000
_cell.length_b   1.000
_cell.length_c   1.000
_cell.angle_alpha   90.00
_cell.angle_beta   90.00
_cell.angle_gamma   90.00
#
_symmetry.space_group_name_H-M   'P 1'
#
loop_
_entity.id
_entity.type
_entity.pdbx_description
1 polymer ?
#
loop_
_entity_poly.entity_id
_entity_poly.type
_entity_poly.pdbx_seq_one_letter_code
_entity_poly.pdbx_strand_id
1 'polypeptide(L)' 'MLPEKPQGKALRAMIAAVGLGCKGKGGESQPVSVQVGDKVLLPEYGGARVVLDDKDSFLFRDR' A
#
# COMPACT_ATOMS: atom_id res chain seq x y z
N MET A 1 13.56 3.45 29.00
CA MET A 1 12.72 4.34 28.18
C MET A 1 13.47 4.61 26.89
N LEU A 2 13.02 4.04 25.77
CA LEU A 2 13.62 4.32 24.46
C LEU A 2 13.07 5.68 23.98
N PRO A 3 13.94 6.61 23.55
CA PRO A 3 13.50 7.90 23.04
C PRO A 3 12.61 7.69 21.81
N GLU A 4 11.48 8.40 21.75
CA GLU A 4 10.57 8.48 20.59
C GLU A 4 11.19 9.20 19.37
N LYS A 5 12.50 8.99 19.13
CA LYS A 5 13.12 9.30 17.83
C LYS A 5 12.38 8.51 16.76
N PRO A 6 12.09 9.14 15.61
CA PRO A 6 10.95 8.81 14.76
C PRO A 6 10.94 7.32 14.54
N GLN A 7 9.97 6.64 15.15
CA GLN A 7 9.73 5.23 14.91
C GLN A 7 9.58 5.15 13.40
N GLY A 8 10.62 4.63 12.73
CA GLY A 8 10.76 4.63 11.28
C GLY A 8 9.41 4.23 10.72
N LYS A 9 8.80 5.18 10.00
CA LYS A 9 7.42 5.18 9.52
C LYS A 9 6.99 3.73 9.28
N ALA A 10 6.13 3.19 10.14
CA ALA A 10 5.94 1.74 10.29
C ALA A 10 5.97 1.04 8.93
N LEU A 11 7.08 0.35 8.63
CA LEU A 11 7.33 -0.24 7.31
C LEU A 11 6.41 -1.43 7.03
N ARG A 12 5.48 -1.76 7.94
CA ARG A 12 4.53 -2.87 7.81
C ARG A 12 3.12 -2.29 7.78
N ALA A 13 2.37 -2.62 6.75
CA ALA A 13 0.96 -2.26 6.65
C ALA A 13 0.11 -3.46 6.24
N MET A 14 -1.18 -3.38 6.55
CA MET A 14 -2.17 -4.34 6.08
C MET A 14 -2.88 -3.75 4.88
N ILE A 15 -3.07 -4.55 3.84
CA ILE A 15 -3.77 -4.10 2.65
C ILE A 15 -5.26 -4.01 2.94
N ALA A 16 -5.80 -2.79 2.87
CA ALA A 16 -7.23 -2.53 3.03
C ALA A 16 -8.01 -2.67 1.72
N ALA A 17 -7.39 -2.33 0.58
CA ALA A 17 -8.04 -2.32 -0.72
C ALA A 17 -7.06 -2.66 -1.83
N VAL A 18 -7.58 -3.31 -2.87
CA VAL A 18 -6.84 -3.79 -4.03
C VAL A 18 -7.59 -3.40 -5.29
N GLY A 19 -6.90 -2.83 -6.28
CA GLY A 19 -7.48 -2.56 -7.60
C GLY A 19 -7.63 -3.83 -8.45
N LEU A 20 -8.51 -3.79 -9.44
CA LEU A 20 -8.81 -4.90 -10.37
C LEU A 20 -7.63 -5.36 -11.24
N GLY A 21 -6.44 -4.77 -11.06
CA GLY A 21 -5.25 -5.09 -11.84
C GLY A 21 -4.90 -4.07 -12.92
N CYS A 22 -3.68 -4.17 -13.42
CA CYS A 22 -3.23 -3.38 -14.56
C CYS A 22 -3.84 -3.95 -15.84
N LYS A 23 -4.50 -3.11 -16.65
CA LYS A 23 -4.94 -3.51 -17.99
C LYS A 23 -3.69 -3.70 -18.86
N GLY A 24 -3.39 -4.95 -19.20
CA GLY A 24 -2.34 -5.28 -20.14
C GLY A 24 -2.67 -4.80 -21.55
N LYS A 25 -1.67 -4.77 -22.44
CA LYS A 25 -1.82 -4.39 -23.85
C LYS A 25 -2.84 -5.25 -24.64
N GLY A 26 -3.20 -6.43 -24.12
CA GLY A 26 -4.14 -7.36 -24.74
C GLY A 26 -5.60 -7.23 -24.29
N GLY A 27 -5.94 -6.27 -23.43
CA GLY A 27 -7.30 -6.14 -22.87
C GLY A 27 -7.58 -7.03 -21.66
N GLU A 28 -6.65 -7.92 -21.31
CA GLU A 28 -6.72 -8.71 -20.07
C GLU A 28 -6.25 -7.90 -18.86
N SER A 29 -6.97 -8.01 -17.75
CA SER A 29 -6.60 -7.39 -16.48
C SER A 29 -5.60 -8.30 -15.78
N GLN A 30 -4.34 -7.87 -15.64
CA GLN A 30 -3.36 -8.60 -14.84
C GLN A 30 -3.71 -8.41 -13.37
N PRO A 31 -4.07 -9.49 -12.63
CA PRO A 31 -4.37 -9.39 -11.22
C PRO A 31 -3.13 -8.89 -10.49
N VAL A 32 -3.33 -8.03 -9.49
CA VAL A 32 -2.22 -7.65 -8.61
C VAL A 32 -1.76 -8.86 -7.81
N SER A 33 -0.49 -8.89 -7.44
CA SER A 33 0.09 -9.99 -6.64
C SER A 33 -0.28 -9.93 -5.15
N VAL A 34 -1.14 -8.98 -4.76
CA VAL A 34 -1.48 -8.70 -3.37
C VAL A 34 -2.98 -8.82 -3.12
N GLN A 35 -3.35 -9.32 -1.94
CA GLN A 35 -4.74 -9.52 -1.53
C GLN A 35 -5.10 -8.66 -0.32
N VAL A 36 -6.39 -8.39 -0.16
CA VAL A 36 -6.90 -7.68 1.02
C VAL A 36 -6.62 -8.50 2.27
N GLY A 37 -6.08 -7.85 3.29
CA GLY A 37 -5.68 -8.46 4.55
C GLY A 37 -4.26 -9.03 4.59
N ASP A 38 -3.54 -9.02 3.47
CA ASP A 38 -2.13 -9.40 3.46
C ASP A 38 -1.27 -8.34 4.16
N LYS A 39 -0.16 -8.78 4.79
CA LYS A 39 0.79 -7.92 5.48
C LYS A 39 1.97 -7.64 4.58
N VAL A 40 2.03 -6.42 4.05
CA VAL A 40 3.10 -6.00 3.15
C VAL A 40 4.10 -5.07 3.82
N LEU A 41 5.32 -5.11 3.32
CA LEU A 41 6.35 -4.16 3.67
C LEU A 41 6.25 -2.94 2.74
N LEU A 42 5.97 -1.78 3.33
CA LEU A 42 5.93 -0.51 2.63
C LEU A 42 7.36 0.02 2.44
N PRO A 43 7.71 0.57 1.27
CA PRO A 43 8.96 1.27 1.08
C PRO A 43 8.97 2.58 1.90
N GLU A 44 10.15 3.02 2.31
CA GLU A 44 10.34 4.22 3.14
C GLU A 44 9.90 5.51 2.41
N TYR A 45 9.95 5.48 1.08
CA TYR A 45 9.55 6.57 0.19
C TYR A 45 8.67 6.04 -0.94
N GLY A 46 7.68 6.85 -1.34
CA GLY A 46 6.72 6.52 -2.39
C GLY A 46 5.31 6.34 -1.86
N GLY A 47 4.35 6.33 -2.79
CA GLY A 47 2.92 6.25 -2.49
C GLY A 47 2.26 7.62 -2.26
N ALA A 48 1.01 7.74 -2.68
CA ALA A 48 0.19 8.92 -2.43
C ALA A 48 -0.52 8.76 -1.08
N ARG A 49 -0.43 9.76 -0.19
CA ARG A 49 -1.22 9.79 1.03
C ARG A 49 -2.67 10.11 0.67
N VAL A 50 -3.58 9.25 1.07
CA VAL A 50 -5.03 9.40 0.88
C VAL A 50 -5.70 9.23 2.23
N VAL A 51 -6.55 10.20 2.58
CA VAL A 51 -7.36 10.13 3.80
C VAL A 51 -8.71 9.56 3.40
N LEU A 52 -9.05 8.39 3.93
CA LEU A 52 -10.39 7.82 3.80
C LEU A 52 -10.97 7.68 5.21
N ASP A 53 -12.16 8.23 5.44
CA ASP A 53 -12.89 8.05 6.70
C ASP A 53 -12.04 8.45 7.93
N ASP A 54 -11.36 9.60 7.83
CA ASP A 54 -10.43 10.14 8.83
C ASP A 54 -9.21 9.24 9.16
N LYS A 55 -8.98 8.19 8.36
CA LYS A 55 -7.80 7.32 8.44
C LYS A 55 -6.82 7.63 7.33
N ASP A 56 -5.59 7.91 7.75
CA ASP A 56 -4.45 8.05 6.86
C ASP A 56 -4.08 6.71 6.23
N SER A 57 -4.28 6.62 4.92
CA SER A 57 -3.90 5.48 4.10
C SER A 57 -2.85 5.90 3.07
N PHE A 58 -2.09 4.92 2.57
CA PHE A 58 -1.13 5.13 1.51
C PHE A 58 -1.51 4.31 0.29
N LEU A 59 -1.62 4.97 -0.86
CA LEU A 59 -1.88 4.34 -2.15
C LEU A 59 -0.57 4.12 -2.89
N PHE A 60 -0.24 2.86 -3.13
CA PHE A 60 0.89 2.43 -3.93
C PHE A 60 0.42 1.86 -5.26
N ARG A 61 1.24 2.00 -6.30
CA ARG A 61 0.97 1.48 -7.64
C ARG A 61 1.85 0.26 -7.86
N ASP A 62 1.23 -0.89 -8.11
CA ASP A 62 1.89 -2.11 -8.56
C ASP A 62 2.37 -1.91 -10.01
N ARG A 63 3.63 -2.21 -10.31
CA ARG A 63 4.23 -2.00 -11.64
C ARG A 63 4.25 -3.30 -12.43
#